data_AF-A0AAV0UIZ1-F1
#
_entry.id   AF-A0AAV0UIZ1-F1
#
_cell.length_a   1.000
_cell.length_b   1.000
_cell.length_c   1.000
_cell.angle_alpha   90.00
_cell.angle_beta   90.00
_cell.angle_gamma   90.00
#
_symmetry.space_group_name_H-M   'P 1'
#
loop_
_entity.id
_entity.type
_entity.pdbx_description
1 polymer ?
#
loop_
_entity_poly.entity_id
_entity_poly.type
_entity_poly.pdbx_seq_one_letter_code
_entity_poly.pdbx_strand_id
1 'polypeptide(L)'
;MRPLSSSYAALVLTAVAASAASARRMQQPHALRGLQANTSHVDMTGMDTSHVDMTGMDMSNMAMAPPPSMASGSSPGGDFRCPVCGMSTQDMGYNNLNHVGLEHGQIVYTCGMEPRPFDDYKTDHTDTSYLAANVAEFIVNSTAATAFAECADTCDACADGIRDPVTGAAVTTANYHYVCLVNGQKIYFASAASQNEYLSNVNTEPRYLVDSVVCENNTCADAESITELSAAAQAFVPELSTSGRNSSGGRSNASNSTSDDPAAASGSSSAAPVHSSIGVAVALASVLAAVAAVM
;
A
#
# COMPACT_ATOMS: atom_id res chain seq x y z
N MET A 1 61.16 -3.96 -45.25
CA MET A 1 61.10 -5.42 -45.14
C MET A 1 60.98 -5.79 -43.67
N ARG A 2 59.89 -6.52 -43.35
CA ARG A 2 59.54 -7.28 -42.14
C ARG A 2 59.31 -6.58 -40.77
N PRO A 3 58.39 -7.15 -39.94
CA PRO A 3 57.77 -6.52 -38.77
C PRO A 3 58.09 -7.23 -37.44
N LEU A 4 57.72 -6.62 -36.30
CA LEU A 4 57.52 -7.26 -34.99
C LEU A 4 56.33 -6.52 -34.34
N SER A 5 55.11 -7.05 -34.34
CA SER A 5 54.54 -8.10 -33.48
C SER A 5 54.56 -7.74 -32.00
N SER A 6 53.37 -7.45 -31.43
CA SER A 6 53.06 -7.80 -30.03
C SER A 6 51.55 -7.80 -29.82
N SER A 7 51.03 -9.01 -29.62
CA SER A 7 49.65 -9.31 -29.24
C SER A 7 49.48 -9.15 -27.73
N TYR A 8 48.40 -8.51 -27.29
CA TYR A 8 47.85 -8.73 -25.95
C TYR A 8 46.33 -8.84 -26.06
N ALA A 9 45.84 -10.08 -25.96
CA ALA A 9 44.45 -10.39 -25.70
C ALA A 9 44.26 -10.43 -24.19
N ALA A 10 43.50 -9.48 -23.64
CA ALA A 10 43.06 -9.51 -22.25
C ALA A 10 41.62 -10.03 -22.22
N LEU A 11 41.47 -11.24 -21.67
CA LEU A 11 40.20 -11.92 -21.43
C LEU A 11 39.76 -11.54 -20.01
N VAL A 12 38.70 -10.74 -19.89
CA VAL A 12 38.11 -10.38 -18.59
C VAL A 12 36.97 -11.35 -18.31
N LEU A 13 37.19 -12.29 -17.39
CA LEU A 13 36.14 -13.02 -16.71
C LEU A 13 35.70 -12.20 -15.50
N THR A 14 34.43 -11.78 -15.45
CA THR A 14 33.77 -11.34 -14.23
C THR A 14 32.85 -12.44 -13.73
N ALA A 15 33.22 -13.03 -12.59
CA ALA A 15 32.40 -13.95 -11.82
C ALA A 15 31.36 -13.14 -11.03
N VAL A 16 30.08 -13.49 -11.17
CA VAL A 16 28.99 -12.94 -10.35
C VAL A 16 28.91 -13.80 -9.09
N ALA A 17 29.35 -13.25 -7.96
CA ALA A 17 29.11 -13.83 -6.65
C ALA A 17 27.73 -13.39 -6.17
N ALA A 18 26.74 -14.28 -6.22
CA ALA A 18 25.47 -14.10 -5.55
C ALA A 18 25.64 -14.41 -4.06
N SER A 19 25.74 -13.37 -3.24
CA SER A 19 25.66 -13.51 -1.78
C SER A 19 24.19 -13.46 -1.35
N ALA A 20 23.61 -14.64 -1.13
CA ALA A 20 22.36 -14.80 -0.39
C ALA A 20 22.62 -14.52 1.09
N ALA A 21 22.28 -13.31 1.54
CA ALA A 21 22.29 -12.97 2.96
C ALA A 21 20.94 -13.40 3.58
N SER A 22 20.90 -14.62 4.11
CA SER A 22 19.84 -15.05 5.02
C SER A 22 20.01 -14.35 6.37
N ALA A 23 19.20 -13.32 6.63
CA ALA A 23 19.12 -12.71 7.96
C ALA A 23 18.25 -13.60 8.87
N ARG A 24 18.91 -14.41 9.70
CA ARG A 24 18.31 -15.08 10.86
C ARG A 24 18.02 -14.02 11.93
N ARG A 25 16.74 -13.68 12.11
CA ARG A 25 16.28 -12.88 13.26
C ARG A 25 16.43 -13.71 14.53
N MET A 26 17.31 -13.27 15.44
CA MET A 26 17.46 -13.86 16.77
C MET A 26 16.17 -13.64 17.56
N GLN A 27 15.50 -14.73 17.94
CA GLN A 27 14.52 -14.72 19.02
C GLN A 27 15.28 -14.88 20.34
N GLN A 28 15.19 -13.88 21.21
CA GLN A 28 15.56 -14.01 22.61
C GLN A 28 14.29 -13.86 23.46
N PRO A 29 13.93 -14.86 24.28
CA PRO A 29 12.76 -14.79 25.15
C PRO A 29 13.14 -14.17 26.50
N HIS A 30 12.48 -13.08 26.87
CA HIS A 30 12.45 -12.63 28.26
C HIS A 30 11.08 -12.96 28.87
N ALA A 31 11.06 -14.06 29.62
CA ALA A 31 10.12 -14.23 30.72
C ALA A 31 10.53 -13.29 31.86
N LEU A 32 9.56 -12.65 32.51
CA LEU A 32 9.44 -12.53 33.97
C LEU A 32 8.20 -11.70 34.37
N ARG A 33 7.47 -12.24 35.37
CA ARG A 33 6.65 -11.57 36.40
C ARG A 33 5.53 -10.63 35.92
N GLY A 34 4.25 -10.92 36.13
CA GLY A 34 3.63 -11.49 37.33
C GLY A 34 3.40 -10.41 38.40
N LEU A 35 2.47 -9.48 38.13
CA LEU A 35 1.80 -8.68 39.15
C LEU A 35 0.30 -8.61 38.80
N GLN A 36 -0.49 -9.38 39.53
CA GLN A 36 -1.94 -9.23 39.63
C GLN A 36 -2.23 -7.91 40.34
N ALA A 37 -2.90 -6.97 39.66
CA ALA A 37 -3.59 -5.87 40.31
C ALA A 37 -5.08 -6.19 40.32
N ASN A 38 -5.54 -6.65 41.48
CA ASN A 38 -6.93 -6.77 41.85
C ASN A 38 -7.43 -5.39 42.29
N THR A 39 -8.37 -4.79 41.56
CA THR A 39 -9.10 -3.59 41.98
C THR A 39 -10.59 -3.88 42.03
N SER A 40 -10.97 -4.78 42.93
CA SER A 40 -12.33 -4.82 43.46
C SER A 40 -12.64 -3.53 44.21
N HIS A 41 -13.79 -2.91 43.88
CA HIS A 41 -14.55 -1.98 44.72
C HIS A 41 -14.12 -0.50 44.70
N VAL A 42 -14.61 0.25 43.71
CA VAL A 42 -14.77 1.72 43.84
C VAL A 42 -16.24 1.98 44.15
N ASP A 43 -16.51 2.31 45.41
CA ASP A 43 -17.81 2.73 45.91
C ASP A 43 -17.99 4.23 45.58
N MET A 44 -19.04 4.57 44.83
CA MET A 44 -19.37 5.95 44.45
C MET A 44 -20.64 6.45 45.16
N THR A 45 -20.97 5.95 46.35
CA THR A 45 -22.04 6.55 47.16
C THR A 45 -21.47 7.66 48.05
N GLY A 46 -21.28 8.86 47.50
CA GLY A 46 -20.86 9.98 48.34
C GLY A 46 -20.42 11.29 47.67
N MET A 47 -20.67 11.51 46.38
CA MET A 47 -20.46 12.84 45.80
C MET A 47 -21.74 13.68 45.93
N ASP A 48 -21.71 14.58 46.89
CA ASP A 48 -22.67 15.65 47.15
C ASP A 48 -22.55 16.72 46.04
N THR A 49 -23.55 16.82 45.16
CA THR A 49 -23.55 17.75 44.02
C THR A 49 -24.41 19.00 44.26
N SER A 50 -24.65 19.38 45.52
CA SER A 50 -25.58 20.48 45.82
C SER A 50 -25.03 21.89 45.53
N HIS A 51 -23.84 22.05 44.94
CA HIS A 51 -23.23 23.37 44.73
C HIS A 51 -22.35 23.52 43.48
N VAL A 52 -22.72 22.91 42.34
CA VAL A 52 -22.12 23.27 41.04
C VAL A 52 -22.93 24.38 40.40
N ASP A 53 -22.48 25.62 40.63
CA ASP A 53 -22.97 26.83 39.95
C ASP A 53 -22.50 26.83 38.49
N MET A 54 -23.42 26.69 37.54
CA MET A 54 -23.19 26.66 36.09
C MET A 54 -23.61 27.98 35.41
N THR A 55 -23.59 29.11 36.11
CA THR A 55 -24.06 30.39 35.55
C THR A 55 -22.98 31.21 34.80
N GLY A 56 -21.84 30.59 34.46
CA GLY A 56 -20.66 31.32 33.97
C GLY A 56 -19.91 30.76 32.76
N MET A 57 -20.48 29.86 31.95
CA MET A 57 -19.85 29.47 30.67
C MET A 57 -20.52 30.20 29.50
N ASP A 58 -19.88 31.29 29.10
CA ASP A 58 -20.14 32.04 27.87
C ASP A 58 -19.84 31.15 26.64
N MET A 59 -20.88 30.69 25.96
CA MET A 59 -20.80 29.94 24.70
C MET A 59 -21.09 30.83 23.50
N SER A 60 -20.32 31.92 23.37
CA SER A 60 -20.36 32.81 22.20
C SER A 60 -19.17 32.54 21.28
N ASN A 61 -19.08 31.32 20.72
CA ASN A 61 -18.35 31.03 19.48
C ASN A 61 -18.75 29.64 18.93
N MET A 62 -19.90 29.57 18.27
CA MET A 62 -20.19 28.53 17.26
C MET A 62 -19.29 28.84 16.04
N ALA A 63 -18.73 27.91 15.26
CA ALA A 63 -19.07 26.52 15.03
C ALA A 63 -17.82 25.77 14.54
N MET A 64 -17.49 24.65 15.17
CA MET A 64 -16.91 23.54 14.41
C MET A 64 -18.06 22.58 14.18
N ALA A 65 -18.58 22.61 12.95
CA ALA A 65 -19.30 21.45 12.46
C ALA A 65 -18.37 20.24 12.65
N PRO A 66 -18.84 19.14 13.26
CA PRO A 66 -18.09 17.90 13.11
C PRO A 66 -17.91 17.69 11.59
N PRO A 67 -16.72 17.28 11.11
CA PRO A 67 -16.64 16.83 9.72
C PRO A 67 -17.77 15.84 9.50
N PRO A 68 -18.42 15.86 8.32
CA PRO A 68 -19.45 14.88 8.04
C PRO A 68 -18.87 13.52 8.39
N SER A 69 -19.64 12.71 9.10
CA SER A 69 -19.39 11.29 9.23
C SER A 69 -19.32 10.73 7.81
N MET A 70 -18.16 10.88 7.18
CA MET A 70 -17.79 10.20 5.96
C MET A 70 -17.87 8.75 6.36
N ALA A 71 -18.76 8.05 5.67
CA ALA A 71 -19.03 6.64 5.86
C ALA A 71 -17.72 5.95 6.18
N SER A 72 -17.62 5.49 7.42
CA SER A 72 -16.61 4.52 7.80
C SER A 72 -16.78 3.38 6.80
N GLY A 73 -15.86 3.29 5.83
CA GLY A 73 -15.61 2.08 5.05
C GLY A 73 -14.96 1.00 5.91
N SER A 74 -15.35 0.96 7.18
CA SER A 74 -15.14 -0.16 8.06
C SER A 74 -16.32 -1.06 7.82
N SER A 75 -16.09 -2.18 7.15
CA SER A 75 -16.75 -3.41 7.59
C SER A 75 -16.76 -3.41 9.13
N PRO A 76 -17.90 -3.65 9.77
CA PRO A 76 -17.95 -3.72 11.23
C PRO A 76 -17.06 -4.91 11.66
N GLY A 77 -15.88 -4.62 12.22
CA GLY A 77 -15.10 -5.62 12.96
C GLY A 77 -13.99 -6.38 12.23
N GLY A 78 -13.42 -5.88 11.12
CA GLY A 78 -12.24 -6.51 10.51
C GLY A 78 -10.92 -6.23 11.26
N ASP A 79 -10.22 -7.27 11.73
CA ASP A 79 -8.85 -7.17 12.23
C ASP A 79 -7.90 -6.92 11.06
N PHE A 80 -7.42 -5.68 10.90
CA PHE A 80 -6.41 -5.34 9.90
C PHE A 80 -5.02 -5.54 10.49
N ARG A 81 -4.04 -5.67 9.60
CA ARG A 81 -2.63 -5.78 9.99
C ARG A 81 -1.90 -4.54 9.53
N CYS A 82 -1.23 -3.85 10.45
CA CYS A 82 -0.50 -2.64 10.16
C CYS A 82 0.60 -2.92 9.11
N PRO A 83 0.74 -2.13 8.04
CA PRO A 83 1.75 -2.39 7.01
C PRO A 83 3.18 -2.29 7.54
N VAL A 84 3.39 -1.45 8.56
CA VAL A 84 4.70 -1.19 9.16
C VAL A 84 5.15 -2.32 10.09
N CYS A 85 4.28 -2.74 11.01
CA CYS A 85 4.65 -3.61 12.13
C CYS A 85 4.08 -5.05 12.01
N GLY A 86 3.08 -5.27 11.15
CA GLY A 86 2.35 -6.54 11.00
C GLY A 86 1.44 -6.90 12.19
N MET A 87 1.38 -6.06 13.22
CA MET A 87 0.48 -6.27 14.35
C MET A 87 -0.96 -5.95 13.96
N SER A 88 -1.88 -6.56 14.71
CA SER A 88 -3.29 -6.25 14.63
C SER A 88 -3.55 -4.78 14.94
N THR A 89 -4.51 -4.19 14.23
CA THR A 89 -4.99 -2.82 14.46
C THR A 89 -6.18 -2.76 15.43
N GLN A 90 -6.73 -3.92 15.82
CA GLN A 90 -7.81 -4.02 16.82
C GLN A 90 -7.31 -4.51 18.17
N ASP A 91 -6.41 -5.49 18.18
CA ASP A 91 -5.91 -6.12 19.40
C ASP A 91 -5.17 -5.11 20.28
N MET A 92 -4.96 -5.49 21.54
CA MET A 92 -4.22 -4.68 22.53
C MET A 92 -4.83 -3.30 22.79
N GLY A 93 -6.11 -3.09 22.44
CA GLY A 93 -6.84 -1.86 22.70
C GLY A 93 -6.73 -0.79 21.61
N TYR A 94 -6.12 -1.10 20.46
CA TYR A 94 -5.97 -0.14 19.37
C TYR A 94 -7.29 0.18 18.67
N ASN A 95 -8.23 -0.75 18.59
CA ASN A 95 -9.61 -0.54 18.12
C ASN A 95 -9.73 0.26 16.80
N ASN A 96 -8.77 0.12 15.87
CA ASN A 96 -8.70 0.85 14.60
C ASN A 96 -8.65 2.39 14.75
N LEU A 97 -8.21 2.90 15.90
CA LEU A 97 -8.14 4.34 16.20
C LEU A 97 -6.93 5.03 15.59
N ASN A 98 -6.00 4.26 15.00
CA ASN A 98 -4.78 4.75 14.36
C ASN A 98 -4.86 4.42 12.87
N HIS A 99 -4.73 5.44 12.02
CA HIS A 99 -4.87 5.28 10.58
C HIS A 99 -4.35 6.47 9.78
N VAL A 100 -4.13 6.23 8.49
CA VAL A 100 -3.86 7.23 7.46
C VAL A 100 -5.11 7.34 6.59
N GLY A 101 -5.70 8.54 6.54
CA GLY A 101 -6.79 8.85 5.62
C GLY A 101 -6.23 9.41 4.32
N LEU A 102 -6.67 8.86 3.20
CA LEU A 102 -6.37 9.34 1.87
C LEU A 102 -7.42 10.35 1.42
N GLU A 103 -7.05 11.15 0.41
CA GLU A 103 -7.98 11.98 -0.34
C GLU A 103 -9.25 11.19 -0.70
N HIS A 104 -10.40 11.84 -0.59
CA HIS A 104 -11.72 11.24 -0.80
C HIS A 104 -12.11 10.09 0.16
N GLY A 105 -11.37 9.88 1.27
CA GLY A 105 -11.87 9.20 2.46
C GLY A 105 -11.56 7.70 2.56
N GLN A 106 -10.69 7.14 1.71
CA GLN A 106 -10.16 5.79 1.96
C GLN A 106 -9.18 5.81 3.14
N ILE A 107 -9.10 4.69 3.87
CA ILE A 107 -8.32 4.60 5.11
C ILE A 107 -7.37 3.41 5.06
N VAL A 108 -6.14 3.61 5.53
CA VAL A 108 -5.17 2.54 5.81
C VAL A 108 -4.91 2.51 7.31
N TYR A 109 -5.24 1.41 7.97
CA TYR A 109 -5.13 1.27 9.42
C TYR A 109 -3.71 0.92 9.88
N THR A 110 -3.32 1.44 11.04
CA THR A 110 -1.99 1.25 11.64
C THR A 110 -2.10 0.75 13.08
N CYS A 111 -0.99 0.24 13.61
CA CYS A 111 -0.90 -0.11 15.02
C CYS A 111 -0.63 1.18 15.83
N GLY A 112 -1.27 1.33 16.99
CA GLY A 112 -1.12 2.51 17.85
C GLY A 112 0.10 2.45 18.75
N MET A 113 1.25 2.06 18.21
CA MET A 113 2.48 2.00 19.02
C MET A 113 2.98 3.39 19.37
N GLU A 114 3.66 3.49 20.50
CA GLU A 114 4.45 4.67 20.84
C GLU A 114 5.51 4.95 19.76
N PRO A 115 5.91 6.23 19.59
CA PRO A 115 6.97 6.59 18.67
C PRO A 115 8.24 5.76 18.88
N ARG A 116 8.89 5.37 17.78
CA ARG A 116 10.09 4.55 17.78
C ARG A 116 11.08 5.02 16.71
N PRO A 117 12.37 4.64 16.82
CA PRO A 117 13.35 5.01 15.81
C PRO A 117 13.11 4.26 14.50
N PHE A 118 13.46 4.96 13.41
CA PHE A 118 13.57 4.44 12.06
C PHE A 118 14.92 4.88 11.49
N ASP A 119 15.62 3.99 10.79
CA ASP A 119 17.02 4.20 10.42
C ASP A 119 17.26 5.44 9.56
N ASP A 120 16.26 5.86 8.77
CA ASP A 120 16.34 7.04 7.90
C ASP A 120 16.10 8.38 8.64
N TYR A 121 15.66 8.35 9.90
CA TYR A 121 15.22 9.53 10.63
C TYR A 121 15.96 9.71 11.96
N LYS A 122 16.16 10.97 12.34
CA LYS A 122 16.90 11.34 13.57
C LYS A 122 16.01 11.35 14.81
N THR A 123 14.70 11.37 14.61
CA THR A 123 13.68 11.44 15.65
C THR A 123 12.83 10.18 15.61
N ASP A 124 12.20 9.89 16.74
CA ASP A 124 11.24 8.80 16.83
C ASP A 124 9.92 9.21 16.17
N HIS A 125 9.30 8.26 15.48
CA HIS A 125 8.03 8.47 14.78
C HIS A 125 7.03 7.39 15.14
N THR A 126 5.75 7.73 15.12
CA THR A 126 4.66 6.75 15.16
C THR A 126 4.63 5.95 13.86
N ASP A 127 4.16 4.71 13.92
CA ASP A 127 3.97 3.89 12.71
C ASP A 127 2.97 4.54 11.75
N THR A 128 2.00 5.32 12.27
CA THR A 128 1.05 6.08 11.45
C THR A 128 1.72 7.18 10.65
N SER A 129 2.52 8.03 11.30
CA SER A 129 3.24 9.12 10.62
C SER A 129 4.31 8.58 9.67
N TYR A 130 4.99 7.49 10.04
CA TYR A 130 5.94 6.81 9.17
C TYR A 130 5.27 6.23 7.92
N LEU A 131 4.13 5.53 8.08
CA LEU A 131 3.37 5.02 6.95
C LEU A 131 2.90 6.15 6.05
N ALA A 132 2.31 7.21 6.62
CA ALA A 132 1.80 8.35 5.86
C ALA A 132 2.87 8.99 4.98
N ALA A 133 4.09 9.13 5.51
CA ALA A 133 5.21 9.65 4.73
C ALA A 133 5.70 8.66 3.67
N ASN A 134 5.77 7.36 3.98
CA ASN A 134 6.54 6.37 3.20
C ASN A 134 5.67 5.25 2.61
N VAL A 135 4.43 5.52 2.21
CA VAL A 135 3.52 4.47 1.70
C VAL A 135 4.16 3.62 0.60
N ALA A 136 4.99 4.22 -0.27
CA ALA A 136 5.70 3.53 -1.34
C ALA A 136 6.54 2.33 -0.88
N GLU A 137 7.15 2.41 0.31
CA GLU A 137 7.94 1.32 0.90
C GLU A 137 7.09 0.07 1.18
N PHE A 138 5.80 0.28 1.44
CA PHE A 138 4.87 -0.77 1.84
C PHE A 138 4.04 -1.30 0.68
N ILE A 139 4.27 -0.84 -0.55
CA ILE A 139 3.56 -1.34 -1.72
C ILE A 139 4.15 -2.67 -2.17
N VAL A 140 3.27 -3.66 -2.34
CA VAL A 140 3.64 -4.97 -2.88
C VAL A 140 3.35 -4.99 -4.37
N ASN A 141 4.40 -5.15 -5.16
CA ASN A 141 4.31 -5.33 -6.61
C ASN A 141 3.63 -6.66 -6.97
N SER A 142 2.88 -6.67 -8.08
CA SER A 142 2.11 -7.84 -8.52
C SER A 142 2.99 -9.03 -8.90
N THR A 143 4.25 -8.80 -9.28
CA THR A 143 5.23 -9.86 -9.53
C THR A 143 5.68 -10.58 -8.26
N ALA A 144 5.53 -9.97 -7.07
CA ALA A 144 5.83 -10.59 -5.79
C ALA A 144 4.68 -11.52 -5.35
N ALA A 145 4.41 -12.55 -6.15
CA ALA A 145 3.18 -13.37 -6.07
C ALA A 145 2.80 -13.86 -4.67
N THR A 146 3.77 -14.24 -3.83
CA THR A 146 3.48 -14.73 -2.47
C THR A 146 3.02 -13.63 -1.53
N ALA A 147 3.66 -12.46 -1.57
CA ALA A 147 3.27 -11.32 -0.75
C ALA A 147 1.98 -10.68 -1.30
N PHE A 148 1.85 -10.61 -2.62
CA PHE A 148 0.68 -10.05 -3.28
C PHE A 148 -0.58 -10.88 -3.02
N ALA A 149 -0.44 -12.20 -2.82
CA ALA A 149 -1.55 -13.08 -2.48
C ALA A 149 -2.20 -12.78 -1.12
N GLU A 150 -1.55 -12.01 -0.24
CA GLU A 150 -2.18 -11.50 0.99
C GLU A 150 -3.32 -10.52 0.69
N CYS A 151 -3.24 -9.83 -0.44
CA CYS A 151 -4.32 -8.99 -0.94
C CYS A 151 -5.23 -9.82 -1.85
N ALA A 152 -6.27 -10.41 -1.27
CA ALA A 152 -7.29 -11.12 -2.05
C ALA A 152 -7.87 -10.20 -3.14
N ASP A 153 -8.05 -10.75 -4.35
CA ASP A 153 -8.68 -10.06 -5.49
C ASP A 153 -10.21 -9.97 -5.30
N THR A 154 -10.59 -9.16 -4.30
CA THR A 154 -11.96 -8.83 -3.93
C THR A 154 -12.04 -7.37 -3.50
N CYS A 155 -13.23 -6.80 -3.60
CA CYS A 155 -13.51 -5.46 -3.09
C CYS A 155 -14.70 -5.49 -2.14
N ASP A 156 -14.48 -6.00 -0.93
CA ASP A 156 -15.51 -6.02 0.11
C ASP A 156 -15.88 -4.58 0.54
N ALA A 157 -14.88 -3.69 0.61
CA ALA A 157 -15.06 -2.27 0.88
C ALA A 157 -15.85 -1.51 -0.20
N CYS A 158 -16.02 -2.06 -1.41
CA CYS A 158 -16.83 -1.41 -2.44
C CYS A 158 -18.31 -1.30 -2.03
N ALA A 159 -18.80 -2.17 -1.14
CA ALA A 159 -20.15 -2.08 -0.59
C ALA A 159 -20.35 -0.81 0.27
N ASP A 160 -19.26 -0.27 0.81
CA ASP A 160 -19.28 0.89 1.71
C ASP A 160 -19.20 2.23 0.95
N GLY A 161 -19.15 2.20 -0.39
CA GLY A 161 -19.15 3.41 -1.22
C GLY A 161 -17.82 4.16 -1.24
N ILE A 162 -16.70 3.43 -1.20
CA ILE A 162 -15.35 4.02 -1.27
C ILE A 162 -15.11 4.77 -2.58
N ARG A 163 -14.22 5.76 -2.50
CA ARG A 163 -13.89 6.70 -3.57
C ARG A 163 -12.45 6.54 -4.00
N ASP A 164 -12.20 6.63 -5.29
CA ASP A 164 -10.85 6.70 -5.85
C ASP A 164 -10.12 7.93 -5.26
N PRO A 165 -8.90 7.76 -4.70
CA PRO A 165 -8.23 8.85 -3.99
C PRO A 165 -7.70 9.93 -4.94
N VAL A 166 -7.45 9.58 -6.21
CA VAL A 166 -6.96 10.52 -7.22
C VAL A 166 -8.12 11.33 -7.80
N THR A 167 -9.24 10.67 -8.12
CA THR A 167 -10.31 11.28 -8.94
C THR A 167 -11.62 11.54 -8.21
N GLY A 168 -11.81 10.96 -7.02
CA GLY A 168 -13.10 10.98 -6.30
C GLY A 168 -14.20 10.14 -6.94
N ALA A 169 -13.90 9.41 -8.03
CA ALA A 169 -14.85 8.53 -8.69
C ALA A 169 -15.27 7.36 -7.77
N ALA A 170 -16.49 6.87 -7.93
CA ALA A 170 -16.96 5.72 -7.16
C ALA A 170 -16.22 4.46 -7.59
N VAL A 171 -15.73 3.70 -6.60
CA VAL A 171 -15.18 2.36 -6.83
C VAL A 171 -16.26 1.33 -6.54
N THR A 172 -16.46 0.41 -7.47
CA THR A 172 -17.46 -0.65 -7.39
C THR A 172 -16.81 -1.99 -7.68
N THR A 173 -17.51 -3.09 -7.38
CA THR A 173 -17.04 -4.44 -7.73
C THR A 173 -16.87 -4.67 -9.23
N ALA A 174 -17.40 -3.79 -10.09
CA ALA A 174 -17.29 -3.88 -11.55
C ALA A 174 -16.08 -3.14 -12.14
N ASN A 175 -15.49 -2.19 -11.42
CA ASN A 175 -14.43 -1.31 -11.94
C ASN A 175 -13.26 -1.11 -10.99
N TYR A 176 -13.19 -1.86 -9.87
CA TYR A 176 -12.11 -1.68 -8.92
C TYR A 176 -10.77 -2.14 -9.50
N HIS A 177 -9.77 -1.33 -9.21
CA HIS A 177 -8.36 -1.67 -9.22
C HIS A 177 -7.84 -1.48 -7.80
N TYR A 178 -6.71 -2.08 -7.43
CA TYR A 178 -6.14 -1.88 -6.10
C TYR A 178 -4.62 -1.92 -6.10
N VAL A 179 -4.04 -1.17 -5.17
CA VAL A 179 -2.66 -1.32 -4.74
C VAL A 179 -2.66 -2.18 -3.48
N CYS A 180 -1.83 -3.22 -3.48
CA CYS A 180 -1.64 -4.09 -2.33
C CYS A 180 -0.57 -3.50 -1.42
N LEU A 181 -0.86 -3.43 -0.12
CA LEU A 181 0.10 -3.09 0.91
C LEU A 181 0.57 -4.34 1.63
N VAL A 182 1.78 -4.29 2.20
CA VAL A 182 2.29 -5.35 3.07
C VAL A 182 1.27 -5.65 4.17
N ASN A 183 1.07 -6.94 4.48
CA ASN A 183 0.08 -7.45 5.41
C ASN A 183 -1.40 -7.31 4.95
N GLY A 184 -1.64 -7.17 3.64
CA GLY A 184 -2.94 -7.45 3.01
C GLY A 184 -3.93 -6.28 2.95
N GLN A 185 -3.58 -5.10 3.45
CA GLN A 185 -4.41 -3.90 3.26
C GLN A 185 -4.37 -3.41 1.82
N LYS A 186 -5.43 -2.73 1.36
CA LYS A 186 -5.62 -2.33 -0.04
C LYS A 186 -6.00 -0.85 -0.14
N ILE A 187 -5.48 -0.19 -1.17
CA ILE A 187 -5.95 1.13 -1.63
C ILE A 187 -6.64 0.92 -2.97
N TYR A 188 -7.89 1.37 -3.10
CA TYR A 188 -8.72 1.09 -4.27
C TYR A 188 -8.79 2.26 -5.26
N PHE A 189 -8.97 1.95 -6.53
CA PHE A 189 -9.05 2.92 -7.62
C PHE A 189 -10.19 2.54 -8.56
N ALA A 190 -10.83 3.54 -9.17
CA ALA A 190 -11.93 3.35 -10.12
C ALA A 190 -11.43 3.05 -11.54
N SER A 191 -10.12 3.20 -11.80
CA SER A 191 -9.50 2.93 -13.10
C SER A 191 -8.01 2.57 -12.97
N ALA A 192 -7.48 1.88 -13.99
CA ALA A 192 -6.03 1.65 -14.10
C ALA A 192 -5.24 2.96 -14.28
N ALA A 193 -5.85 4.00 -14.86
CA ALA A 193 -5.19 5.29 -15.07
C ALA A 193 -4.91 5.99 -13.74
N SER A 194 -5.90 6.09 -12.86
CA SER A 194 -5.73 6.66 -11.52
C SER A 194 -4.83 5.80 -10.62
N GLN A 195 -4.90 4.46 -10.73
CA GLN A 195 -3.95 3.58 -10.07
C GLN A 195 -2.50 3.89 -10.49
N ASN A 196 -2.25 4.03 -11.80
CA ASN A 196 -0.92 4.32 -12.32
C ASN A 196 -0.44 5.73 -11.95
N GLU A 197 -1.34 6.71 -11.94
CA GLU A 197 -1.04 8.06 -11.48
C GLU A 197 -0.57 8.04 -10.02
N TYR A 198 -1.27 7.30 -9.16
CA TYR A 198 -0.86 7.12 -7.78
C TYR A 198 0.52 6.47 -7.66
N LEU A 199 0.71 5.33 -8.31
CA LEU A 199 1.96 4.58 -8.28
C LEU A 199 3.16 5.37 -8.83
N SER A 200 2.94 6.29 -9.76
CA SER A 200 4.00 7.12 -10.35
C SER A 200 4.45 8.29 -9.46
N ASN A 201 3.67 8.64 -8.43
CA ASN A 201 3.93 9.81 -7.58
C ASN A 201 4.12 9.46 -6.10
N VAL A 202 3.71 8.27 -5.65
CA VAL A 202 3.83 7.87 -4.23
C VAL A 202 5.27 7.82 -3.70
N ASN A 203 6.27 7.79 -4.59
CA ASN A 203 7.70 7.82 -4.25
C ASN A 203 8.41 9.15 -4.56
N THR A 204 7.67 10.23 -4.85
CA THR A 204 8.26 11.54 -5.20
C THR A 204 8.27 12.52 -4.03
N GLU A 205 7.28 12.47 -3.16
CA GLU A 205 7.19 13.29 -1.94
C GLU A 205 6.47 12.56 -0.80
N PRO A 206 6.74 12.92 0.47
CA PRO A 206 5.98 12.38 1.60
C PRO A 206 4.49 12.73 1.49
N ARG A 207 3.63 11.81 1.94
CA ARG A 207 2.17 12.05 2.09
C ARG A 207 1.42 12.34 0.79
N TYR A 208 1.88 11.81 -0.35
CA TYR A 208 1.15 11.91 -1.61
C TYR A 208 -0.29 11.38 -1.50
N LEU A 209 -1.28 12.26 -1.69
CA LEU A 209 -2.73 12.03 -1.51
C LEU A 209 -3.15 11.59 -0.10
N VAL A 210 -2.36 11.89 0.93
CA VAL A 210 -2.77 11.72 2.33
C VAL A 210 -3.48 13.00 2.78
N ASP A 211 -4.73 12.85 3.26
CA ASP A 211 -5.56 13.93 3.80
C ASP A 211 -5.44 14.02 5.34
N SER A 212 -5.28 12.87 6.01
CA SER A 212 -5.19 12.84 7.47
C SER A 212 -4.25 11.76 8.01
N VAL A 213 -3.63 12.06 9.15
CA VAL A 213 -2.74 11.16 9.89
C VAL A 213 -3.24 11.12 11.34
N VAL A 214 -3.93 10.04 11.70
CA VAL A 214 -4.73 9.96 12.94
C VAL A 214 -4.12 8.94 13.91
N CYS A 215 -3.90 9.38 15.14
CA CYS A 215 -3.49 8.57 16.28
C CYS A 215 -4.51 8.75 17.41
N GLU A 216 -5.10 7.65 17.88
CA GLU A 216 -6.12 7.67 18.95
C GLU A 216 -7.25 8.69 18.71
N ASN A 217 -7.81 8.72 17.49
CA ASN A 217 -8.84 9.69 17.03
C ASN A 217 -8.42 11.17 17.01
N ASN A 218 -7.14 11.49 17.20
CA ASN A 218 -6.60 12.84 17.07
C ASN A 218 -5.54 12.88 15.97
N THR A 219 -5.22 14.05 15.45
CA THR A 219 -4.05 14.16 14.57
C THR A 219 -2.79 13.73 15.33
N CYS A 220 -1.98 12.85 14.74
CA CYS A 220 -0.72 12.43 15.35
C CYS A 220 0.17 13.65 15.59
N ALA A 221 0.80 13.74 16.76
CA ALA A 221 1.65 14.89 17.12
C ALA A 221 2.86 15.06 16.18
N ASP A 222 3.27 13.97 15.52
CA ASP A 222 4.41 13.89 14.62
C ASP A 222 4.01 13.79 13.13
N ALA A 223 2.74 14.04 12.78
CA ALA A 223 2.17 13.82 11.44
C ALA A 223 2.98 14.46 10.30
N GLU A 224 3.55 15.64 10.53
CA GLU A 224 4.29 16.42 9.53
C GLU A 224 5.81 16.43 9.76
N SER A 225 6.30 15.72 10.78
CA SER A 225 7.71 15.78 11.18
C SER A 225 8.66 15.16 10.16
N ILE A 226 8.19 14.19 9.37
CA ILE A 226 8.94 13.57 8.28
C ILE A 226 8.81 14.44 7.04
N THR A 227 9.89 15.10 6.62
CA THR A 227 9.91 15.99 5.45
C THR A 227 10.56 15.38 4.21
N GLU A 228 11.20 14.22 4.36
CA GLU A 228 11.87 13.50 3.28
C GLU A 228 11.48 12.03 3.31
N LEU A 229 11.35 11.42 2.14
CA LEU A 229 11.05 9.99 1.99
C LEU A 229 12.20 9.13 2.52
N SER A 230 11.87 7.96 3.07
CA SER A 230 12.83 6.91 3.41
C SER A 230 13.60 6.48 2.15
N ALA A 231 14.82 5.96 2.32
CA ALA A 231 15.59 5.46 1.19
C ALA A 231 14.84 4.34 0.43
N ALA A 232 14.07 3.52 1.16
CA ALA A 232 13.27 2.45 0.58
C ALA A 232 12.07 2.99 -0.22
N ALA A 233 11.36 4.01 0.29
CA ALA A 233 10.28 4.65 -0.44
C ALA A 233 10.78 5.31 -1.73
N GLN A 234 11.93 5.99 -1.69
CA GLN A 234 12.54 6.58 -2.90
C GLN A 234 12.97 5.51 -3.92
N ALA A 235 13.43 4.35 -3.45
CA ALA A 235 13.86 3.25 -4.30
C ALA A 235 12.71 2.43 -4.89
N PHE A 236 11.46 2.71 -4.51
CA PHE A 236 10.29 2.03 -5.03
C PHE A 236 10.19 2.20 -6.55
N VAL A 237 10.03 1.07 -7.26
CA VAL A 237 9.81 1.04 -8.70
C VAL A 237 8.41 0.49 -8.96
N PRO A 238 7.47 1.33 -9.44
CA PRO A 238 6.09 0.91 -9.63
C PRO A 238 5.91 -0.04 -10.81
N GLU A 239 5.04 -1.03 -10.63
CA GLU A 239 4.49 -1.81 -11.73
C GLU A 239 3.22 -1.16 -12.26
N LEU A 240 3.37 -0.44 -13.38
CA LEU A 240 2.23 0.23 -14.00
C LEU A 240 1.38 -0.77 -14.79
N SER A 241 0.08 -0.73 -14.54
CA SER A 241 -0.92 -1.48 -15.27
C SER A 241 -1.03 -0.92 -16.69
N THR A 242 -0.55 -1.64 -17.71
CA THR A 242 -0.90 -1.30 -19.10
C THR A 242 -2.36 -1.67 -19.31
N SER A 243 -3.20 -0.69 -19.61
CA SER A 243 -4.66 -0.79 -19.74
C SER A 243 -5.10 -2.10 -20.42
N GLY A 244 -5.87 -2.94 -19.73
CA GLY A 244 -6.57 -4.07 -20.37
C GLY A 244 -6.72 -5.37 -19.58
N ARG A 245 -6.19 -5.53 -18.37
CA ARG A 245 -6.66 -6.63 -17.51
C ARG A 245 -7.99 -6.20 -16.87
N ASN A 246 -9.07 -6.48 -17.57
CA ASN A 246 -10.23 -7.02 -16.87
C ASN A 246 -9.67 -8.17 -16.02
N SER A 247 -9.67 -8.02 -14.70
CA SER A 247 -9.73 -9.15 -13.77
C SER A 247 -11.09 -9.85 -13.92
N SER A 248 -11.48 -10.19 -15.16
CA SER A 248 -12.27 -11.36 -15.41
C SER A 248 -11.30 -12.53 -15.31
N GLY A 249 -11.12 -13.01 -14.09
CA GLY A 249 -10.98 -14.44 -13.85
C GLY A 249 -12.22 -15.13 -14.42
N GLY A 250 -12.30 -15.19 -15.74
CA GLY A 250 -13.18 -16.07 -16.46
C GLY A 250 -12.78 -17.46 -16.02
N ARG A 251 -13.59 -18.02 -15.12
CA ARG A 251 -13.65 -19.46 -14.87
C ARG A 251 -13.73 -20.16 -16.23
N SER A 252 -12.60 -20.58 -16.75
CA SER A 252 -12.56 -21.66 -17.72
C SER A 252 -12.86 -22.89 -16.88
N ASN A 253 -14.14 -23.25 -16.86
CA ASN A 253 -14.61 -24.51 -16.31
C ASN A 253 -14.05 -25.62 -17.22
N ALA A 254 -12.80 -26.00 -17.00
CA ALA A 254 -12.18 -27.16 -17.62
C ALA A 254 -12.73 -28.40 -16.91
N SER A 255 -13.93 -28.82 -17.31
CA SER A 255 -14.42 -30.17 -17.10
C SER A 255 -14.39 -30.91 -18.43
N ASN A 256 -13.35 -31.72 -18.55
CA ASN A 256 -13.17 -32.92 -19.36
C ASN A 256 -14.22 -33.27 -20.44
N SER A 257 -13.67 -33.50 -21.63
CA SER A 257 -14.26 -34.14 -22.81
C SER A 257 -14.92 -35.50 -22.54
N THR A 258 -16.06 -35.74 -23.18
CA THR A 258 -16.32 -37.01 -23.89
C THR A 258 -17.07 -36.70 -25.19
N SER A 259 -16.44 -37.17 -26.26
CA SER A 259 -16.88 -37.25 -27.65
C SER A 259 -18.31 -37.75 -27.85
N ASP A 260 -19.03 -37.15 -28.81
CA ASP A 260 -19.61 -37.86 -29.96
C ASP A 260 -20.29 -36.86 -30.93
N ASP A 261 -19.70 -36.75 -32.12
CA ASP A 261 -20.29 -36.23 -33.38
C ASP A 261 -21.45 -37.16 -33.85
N PRO A 262 -22.32 -36.84 -34.86
CA PRO A 262 -22.04 -35.92 -35.98
C PRO A 262 -23.21 -35.05 -36.52
N ALA A 263 -22.81 -34.15 -37.43
CA ALA A 263 -23.46 -33.74 -38.69
C ALA A 263 -24.57 -32.67 -38.67
N ALA A 264 -24.22 -31.49 -39.18
CA ALA A 264 -24.98 -30.84 -40.25
C ALA A 264 -24.09 -29.88 -41.06
N ALA A 265 -23.97 -30.16 -42.35
CA ALA A 265 -23.28 -29.36 -43.35
C ALA A 265 -24.06 -28.10 -43.73
N SER A 266 -23.36 -27.06 -44.17
CA SER A 266 -23.48 -26.40 -45.49
C SER A 266 -22.99 -24.95 -45.44
N GLY A 267 -22.20 -24.54 -46.43
CA GLY A 267 -22.05 -23.11 -46.76
C GLY A 267 -20.68 -22.68 -47.26
N SER A 268 -20.43 -22.92 -48.53
CA SER A 268 -19.21 -22.62 -49.30
C SER A 268 -18.75 -21.15 -49.34
N SER A 269 -17.42 -21.01 -49.30
CA SER A 269 -16.54 -20.17 -50.16
C SER A 269 -16.65 -18.65 -50.16
N SER A 270 -15.56 -17.96 -49.80
CA SER A 270 -14.74 -17.20 -50.78
C SER A 270 -13.37 -16.75 -50.23
N ALA A 271 -12.33 -17.13 -50.99
CA ALA A 271 -11.07 -16.45 -51.31
C ALA A 271 -10.36 -15.49 -50.33
N ALA A 272 -9.07 -15.81 -50.09
CA ALA A 272 -8.02 -14.88 -49.69
C ALA A 272 -7.72 -13.82 -50.77
N PRO A 273 -7.00 -12.74 -50.43
CA PRO A 273 -5.59 -12.74 -50.81
C PRO A 273 -4.62 -12.16 -49.76
N VAL A 274 -3.38 -12.56 -49.97
CA VAL A 274 -2.10 -12.17 -49.35
C VAL A 274 -1.85 -10.65 -49.48
N HIS A 275 -1.32 -10.02 -48.43
CA HIS A 275 -0.26 -9.01 -48.59
C HIS A 275 0.57 -8.84 -47.32
N SER A 276 1.87 -8.61 -47.55
CA SER A 276 2.98 -8.73 -46.62
C SER A 276 3.47 -7.38 -46.10
N SER A 277 4.27 -7.46 -45.03
CA SER A 277 5.30 -6.52 -44.53
C SER A 277 4.84 -5.20 -43.86
N ILE A 278 5.32 -4.96 -42.63
CA ILE A 278 6.49 -4.11 -42.32
C ILE A 278 6.76 -4.21 -40.81
N GLY A 279 8.01 -4.50 -40.46
CA GLY A 279 8.47 -4.57 -39.08
C GLY A 279 8.68 -3.19 -38.46
N VAL A 280 8.52 -3.11 -37.14
CA VAL A 280 9.06 -2.03 -36.32
C VAL A 280 9.81 -2.67 -35.17
N ALA A 281 11.13 -2.75 -35.31
CA ALA A 281 12.04 -2.97 -34.20
C ALA A 281 12.21 -1.64 -33.48
N VAL A 282 11.75 -1.55 -32.23
CA VAL A 282 12.04 -0.41 -31.36
C VAL A 282 13.36 -0.70 -30.65
N ALA A 283 14.39 0.05 -31.01
CA ALA A 283 15.68 0.06 -30.34
C ALA A 283 15.58 0.86 -29.03
N LEU A 284 15.89 0.21 -27.90
CA LEU A 284 16.10 0.87 -26.61
C LEU A 284 17.50 1.50 -26.62
N ALA A 285 17.57 2.82 -26.68
CA ALA A 285 18.79 3.58 -26.47
C ALA A 285 18.92 3.88 -24.96
N SER A 286 19.89 3.23 -24.32
CA SER A 286 20.33 3.51 -22.95
C SER A 286 21.16 4.81 -22.91
N VAL A 287 20.70 5.79 -22.14
CA VAL A 287 21.46 7.02 -21.82
C VAL A 287 22.36 6.71 -20.62
N LEU A 288 23.67 6.66 -20.85
CA LEU A 288 24.69 6.78 -19.81
C LEU A 288 25.05 8.26 -19.66
N ALA A 289 24.72 8.87 -18.52
CA ALA A 289 25.28 10.14 -18.09
C ALA A 289 26.29 9.84 -16.98
N ALA A 290 27.59 9.95 -17.30
CA ALA A 290 28.65 9.99 -16.30
C ALA A 290 29.04 11.47 -16.09
N VAL A 291 28.77 11.96 -14.88
CA VAL A 291 29.23 13.26 -14.39
C VAL A 291 30.74 13.18 -14.17
N ALA A 292 31.49 14.02 -14.88
CA ALA A 292 32.88 14.28 -14.59
C ALA A 292 32.98 15.20 -13.37
N ALA A 293 33.70 14.73 -12.35
CA ALA A 293 34.06 15.49 -11.16
C ALA A 293 34.89 16.73 -11.52
N VAL A 294 34.57 17.85 -10.86
CA VAL A 294 35.38 19.07 -10.82
C VAL A 294 35.76 19.33 -9.37
N MET A 295 37.09 19.40 -9.17
CA MET A 295 37.85 19.91 -8.01
C MET A 295 37.95 19.04 -6.76
#